data_AF-A0A9D6VST5-F1
#
_entry.id   AF-A0A9D6VST5-F1
#
_cell.length_a   1.000
_cell.length_b   1.000
_cell.length_c   1.000
_cell.angle_alpha   90.00
_cell.angle_beta   90.00
_cell.angle_gamma   90.00
#
_symmetry.space_group_name_H-M   'P 1'
#
loop_
_entity.id
_entity.type
_entity.pdbx_description
1 polymer ?
#
loop_
_entity_poly.entity_id
_entity_poly.type
_entity_poly.pdbx_seq_one_letter_code
_entity_poly.pdbx_strand_id
1 'polypeptide(L)'
;MSISGSRGKYVFRMSPQRGAGVIKALVLIPIMLMFVIALVFAFYEGRKAYWDYRVREMCEKDGGIKVYKTIGLPPDKFNEWGQPNFYQPANGKNALGEEYIFLSEIHYYRKGDPQVARYHIQVVRRGDGELLGESVSYGRGGGDMPTPSYGSSYHCPQEYGDIPLLTRIFNKENKE
;
A
#
# COMPACT_ATOMS: atom_id res chain seq x y z
N MET A 1 35.43 82.23 30.92
CA MET A 1 35.82 80.91 31.45
C MET A 1 35.36 79.88 30.41
N SER A 2 36.31 79.27 29.69
CA SER A 2 36.05 78.43 28.52
C SER A 2 36.12 76.97 28.92
N ILE A 3 35.06 76.18 28.69
CA ILE A 3 35.04 74.74 28.99
C ILE A 3 35.17 73.99 27.66
N SER A 4 36.37 73.49 27.41
CA SER A 4 36.73 72.55 26.36
C SER A 4 36.35 71.13 26.80
N GLY A 5 35.42 70.49 26.08
CA GLY A 5 34.96 69.12 26.32
C GLY A 5 35.41 68.17 25.21
N SER A 6 36.31 67.26 25.54
CA SER A 6 37.03 66.31 24.68
C SER A 6 36.12 65.33 23.91
N ARG A 7 36.33 65.21 22.59
CA ARG A 7 35.75 64.15 21.75
C ARG A 7 36.50 62.83 22.02
N GLY A 8 35.88 61.92 22.76
CA GLY A 8 36.34 60.54 22.90
C GLY A 8 36.30 59.81 21.55
N LYS A 9 37.48 59.41 21.05
CA LYS A 9 37.60 58.53 19.87
C LYS A 9 37.39 57.08 20.33
N TYR A 10 36.25 56.50 20.00
CA TYR A 10 36.07 55.04 20.11
C TYR A 10 36.84 54.37 18.98
N VAL A 11 37.97 53.72 19.31
CA VAL A 11 38.69 52.85 18.39
C VAL A 11 38.01 51.48 18.42
N PHE A 12 37.18 51.20 17.42
CA PHE A 12 36.58 49.89 17.24
C PHE A 12 37.66 48.91 16.76
N ARG A 13 38.23 48.14 17.69
CA ARG A 13 39.24 47.13 17.38
C ARG A 13 38.52 45.86 16.91
N MET A 14 38.30 45.73 15.59
CA MET A 14 37.86 44.46 15.01
C MET A 14 38.99 43.43 15.16
N SER A 15 38.79 42.45 16.03
CA SER A 15 39.62 41.25 16.12
C SER A 15 39.42 40.37 14.87
N PRO A 16 40.49 39.87 14.23
CA PRO A 16 40.37 39.04 13.05
C PRO A 16 39.96 37.62 13.43
N GLN A 17 38.66 37.29 13.32
CA GLN A 17 38.22 35.89 13.28
C GLN A 17 38.45 35.33 11.86
N ARG A 18 39.70 35.09 11.47
CA ARG A 18 40.04 34.49 10.17
C ARG A 18 40.79 33.18 10.41
N GLY A 19 40.08 32.04 10.38
CA GLY A 19 40.70 30.72 10.36
C GLY A 19 39.87 29.60 10.99
N ALA A 20 39.56 29.69 12.29
CA ALA A 20 38.94 28.58 13.03
C ALA A 20 37.45 28.35 12.71
N GLY A 21 36.72 29.39 12.26
CA GLY A 21 35.29 29.27 11.92
C GLY A 21 35.02 28.51 10.62
N VAL A 22 35.93 28.62 9.65
CA VAL A 22 35.76 28.00 8.32
C VAL A 22 35.92 26.48 8.40
N ILE A 23 36.92 25.98 9.15
CA ILE A 23 37.14 24.53 9.34
C ILE A 23 35.98 23.90 10.12
N LYS A 24 35.48 24.57 11.18
CA LYS A 24 34.29 24.11 11.92
C LYS A 24 33.05 24.08 11.04
N ALA A 25 32.84 25.08 10.17
CA ALA A 25 31.74 25.09 9.23
C ALA A 25 31.85 23.94 8.20
N LEU A 26 33.05 23.68 7.67
CA LEU A 26 33.30 22.60 6.71
C LEU A 26 33.01 21.20 7.28
N VAL A 27 33.09 21.01 8.60
CA VAL A 27 32.76 19.74 9.26
C VAL A 27 31.29 19.70 9.73
N LEU A 28 30.75 20.80 10.25
CA LEU A 28 29.39 20.82 10.79
C LEU A 28 28.31 20.80 9.70
N ILE A 29 28.56 21.44 8.55
CA ILE A 29 27.61 21.45 7.42
C ILE A 29 27.32 20.03 6.88
N PRO A 30 28.32 19.18 6.55
CA PRO A 30 28.01 17.83 6.06
C PRO A 30 27.35 16.96 7.14
N ILE A 31 27.70 17.12 8.42
CA ILE A 31 27.03 16.41 9.53
C ILE A 31 25.55 16.81 9.60
N MET A 32 25.25 18.11 9.52
CA MET A 32 23.88 18.61 9.53
C MET A 32 23.09 18.11 8.30
N LEU A 33 23.70 18.11 7.11
CA LEU A 33 23.10 17.54 5.90
C LEU A 33 22.78 16.05 6.05
N MET A 34 23.72 15.25 6.55
CA MET A 34 23.49 13.82 6.80
C MET A 34 22.35 13.60 7.78
N PHE A 35 22.26 14.41 8.84
CA PHE A 35 21.17 14.34 9.80
C PHE A 35 19.81 14.67 9.16
N VAL A 36 19.72 15.72 8.35
CA VAL A 36 18.50 16.08 7.61
C VAL A 36 18.07 14.94 6.68
N ILE A 37 19.02 14.33 5.95
CA ILE A 37 18.74 13.18 5.08
C ILE A 37 18.19 12.01 5.91
N ALA A 38 18.81 11.66 7.03
CA ALA A 38 18.35 10.59 7.91
C ALA A 38 16.92 10.82 8.43
N LEU A 39 16.57 12.06 8.80
CA LEU A 39 15.21 12.41 9.22
C LEU A 39 14.19 12.24 8.09
N VAL A 40 14.56 12.60 6.86
CA VAL A 40 13.70 12.39 5.69
C VAL A 40 13.45 10.90 5.48
N PHE A 41 14.50 10.07 5.50
CA PHE A 41 14.35 8.61 5.40
C PHE A 41 13.44 8.05 6.50
N ALA A 42 13.66 8.45 7.75
CA ALA A 42 12.84 8.02 8.89
C ALA A 42 11.36 8.42 8.73
N PHE A 43 11.07 9.60 8.18
CA PHE A 43 9.71 10.05 7.92
C PHE A 43 8.99 9.17 6.90
N TYR A 44 9.64 8.86 5.77
CA TYR A 44 9.04 8.01 4.72
C TYR A 44 8.82 6.58 5.21
N GLU A 45 9.84 5.96 5.83
CA GLU A 45 9.74 4.59 6.35
C GLU A 45 8.74 4.47 7.51
N GLY A 46 8.68 5.45 8.42
CA GLY A 46 7.71 5.48 9.50
C GLY A 46 6.26 5.59 9.00
N ARG A 47 6.01 6.47 8.01
CA ARG A 47 4.71 6.59 7.36
C ARG A 47 4.31 5.29 6.63
N LYS A 48 5.26 4.64 5.96
CA LYS A 48 5.04 3.36 5.27
C LYS A 48 4.66 2.26 6.26
N ALA A 49 5.44 2.11 7.32
CA ALA A 49 5.19 1.13 8.39
C ALA A 49 3.83 1.33 9.08
N TYR A 50 3.42 2.59 9.30
CA TYR A 50 2.10 2.91 9.82
C TYR A 50 0.98 2.35 8.92
N TRP A 51 1.09 2.54 7.60
CA TRP A 51 0.06 2.05 6.68
C TRP A 51 0.09 0.53 6.49
N ASP A 52 1.27 -0.11 6.53
CA ASP A 52 1.36 -1.57 6.55
C ASP A 52 0.67 -2.16 7.78
N TYR A 53 0.86 -1.54 8.95
CA TYR A 53 0.17 -1.91 10.17
C TYR A 53 -1.35 -1.75 10.04
N ARG A 54 -1.84 -0.63 9.50
CA ARG A 54 -3.29 -0.41 9.30
C ARG A 54 -3.90 -1.38 8.29
N VAL A 55 -3.18 -1.71 7.21
CA VAL A 55 -3.60 -2.72 6.24
C VAL A 55 -3.72 -4.09 6.91
N ARG A 56 -2.76 -4.46 7.76
CA ARG A 56 -2.83 -5.71 8.53
C ARG A 56 -4.03 -5.73 9.48
N GLU A 57 -4.24 -4.66 10.24
CA GLU A 57 -5.36 -4.56 11.17
C GLU A 57 -6.73 -4.66 10.46
N MET A 58 -6.86 -4.10 9.25
CA MET A 58 -8.07 -4.27 8.43
C MET A 58 -8.20 -5.71 7.94
N CYS A 59 -7.11 -6.29 7.43
CA CYS A 59 -7.05 -7.67 6.97
C CYS A 59 -7.42 -8.68 8.06
N GLU A 60 -7.02 -8.46 9.31
CA GLU A 60 -7.37 -9.32 10.45
C GLU A 60 -8.88 -9.30 10.77
N LYS A 61 -9.62 -8.25 10.39
CA LYS A 61 -11.05 -8.12 10.68
C LYS A 61 -11.91 -8.88 9.69
N ASP A 62 -11.62 -8.79 8.39
CA ASP A 62 -12.46 -9.39 7.35
C ASP A 62 -11.69 -9.89 6.11
N GLY A 63 -10.36 -9.78 6.10
CA GLY A 63 -9.53 -10.26 5.00
C GLY A 63 -9.56 -11.77 4.83
N GLY A 64 -9.39 -12.22 3.58
CA GLY A 64 -9.36 -13.62 3.21
C GLY A 64 -10.56 -14.06 2.39
N ILE A 65 -10.67 -15.37 2.24
CA ILE A 65 -11.73 -16.00 1.46
C ILE A 65 -12.74 -16.62 2.40
N LYS A 66 -14.00 -16.25 2.21
CA LYS A 66 -15.14 -16.85 2.89
C LYS A 66 -15.99 -17.57 1.85
N VAL A 67 -16.17 -18.86 2.03
CA VAL A 67 -17.06 -19.67 1.19
C VAL A 67 -18.29 -20.01 2.02
N TYR A 68 -19.45 -19.60 1.54
CA TYR A 68 -20.73 -19.89 2.17
C TYR A 68 -21.34 -21.17 1.60
N LYS A 69 -21.13 -21.40 0.30
CA LYS A 69 -21.66 -22.56 -0.41
C LYS A 69 -20.74 -23.02 -1.51
N THR A 70 -20.47 -24.32 -1.53
CA THR A 70 -19.74 -24.98 -2.61
C THR A 70 -20.70 -25.53 -3.65
N ILE A 71 -20.31 -25.44 -4.92
CA ILE A 71 -21.08 -25.95 -6.06
C ILE A 71 -20.33 -27.10 -6.69
N GLY A 72 -21.02 -28.22 -6.84
CA GLY A 72 -20.55 -29.33 -7.66
C GLY A 72 -20.70 -28.99 -9.14
N LEU A 73 -19.60 -29.09 -9.88
CA LEU A 73 -19.59 -28.92 -11.33
C LEU A 73 -18.98 -30.15 -12.00
N PRO A 74 -19.40 -30.47 -13.23
CA PRO A 74 -18.89 -31.64 -13.92
C PRO A 74 -17.39 -31.46 -14.28
N PRO A 75 -16.62 -32.57 -14.38
CA PRO A 75 -15.18 -32.55 -14.64
C PRO A 75 -14.69 -31.70 -15.81
N ASP A 76 -15.52 -31.55 -16.86
CA ASP A 76 -15.23 -30.80 -18.08
C ASP A 76 -15.21 -29.28 -17.86
N LYS A 77 -15.70 -28.79 -16.72
CA LYS A 77 -15.68 -27.36 -16.35
C LYS A 77 -14.38 -26.92 -15.67
N PHE A 78 -13.40 -27.82 -15.54
CA PHE A 78 -12.12 -27.53 -14.90
C PHE A 78 -10.96 -27.70 -15.89
N ASN A 79 -9.91 -26.89 -15.71
CA ASN A 79 -8.64 -27.08 -16.40
C ASN A 79 -7.73 -28.07 -15.65
N GLU A 80 -6.54 -28.32 -16.18
CA GLU A 80 -5.56 -29.24 -15.60
C GLU A 80 -5.06 -28.84 -14.20
N TRP A 81 -5.21 -27.58 -13.81
CA TRP A 81 -4.86 -27.05 -12.49
C TRP A 81 -6.04 -27.03 -11.50
N GLY A 82 -7.20 -27.58 -11.88
CA GLY A 82 -8.39 -27.60 -11.03
C GLY A 82 -9.10 -26.25 -10.90
N GLN A 83 -8.84 -25.31 -11.82
CA GLN A 83 -9.54 -24.02 -11.86
C GLN A 83 -10.72 -24.09 -12.83
N PRO A 84 -11.81 -23.37 -12.59
CA PRO A 84 -12.92 -23.25 -13.52
C PRO A 84 -12.46 -22.70 -14.88
N ASN A 85 -12.59 -23.49 -15.95
CA ASN A 85 -12.11 -23.13 -17.30
C ASN A 85 -13.04 -22.16 -18.05
N PHE A 86 -14.24 -21.93 -17.54
CA PHE A 86 -15.22 -20.99 -18.07
C PHE A 86 -15.10 -19.58 -17.47
N TYR A 87 -14.15 -19.37 -16.55
CA TYR A 87 -13.88 -18.06 -15.98
C TYR A 87 -13.20 -17.14 -16.99
N GLN A 88 -13.86 -16.02 -17.32
CA GLN A 88 -13.42 -15.03 -18.29
C GLN A 88 -13.44 -13.62 -17.68
N PRO A 89 -12.34 -13.16 -17.03
CA PRO A 89 -12.29 -11.87 -16.33
C PRO A 89 -12.74 -10.67 -17.17
N ALA A 90 -12.49 -10.70 -18.48
CA ALA A 90 -12.83 -9.63 -19.41
C ALA A 90 -14.34 -9.36 -19.53
N ASN A 91 -15.20 -10.31 -19.14
CA ASN A 91 -16.66 -10.18 -19.24
C ASN A 91 -17.29 -9.49 -18.01
N GLY A 92 -16.48 -9.00 -17.07
CA GLY A 92 -16.93 -8.27 -15.89
C GLY A 92 -17.94 -9.08 -15.08
N LYS A 93 -19.17 -8.56 -14.95
CA LYS A 93 -20.24 -9.24 -14.19
C LYS A 93 -20.61 -10.63 -14.71
N ASN A 94 -20.37 -10.90 -15.98
CA ASN A 94 -20.65 -12.18 -16.63
C ASN A 94 -19.38 -13.04 -16.80
N ALA A 95 -18.34 -12.79 -15.99
CA ALA A 95 -17.09 -13.55 -16.05
C ALA A 95 -17.25 -15.05 -15.76
N LEU A 96 -18.38 -15.47 -15.19
CA LEU A 96 -18.69 -16.87 -14.86
C LEU A 96 -19.89 -17.40 -15.68
N GLY A 97 -20.15 -16.83 -16.85
CA GLY A 97 -21.24 -17.22 -17.73
C GLY A 97 -22.60 -16.67 -17.29
N GLU A 98 -23.67 -17.37 -17.66
CA GLU A 98 -25.05 -16.93 -17.41
C GLU A 98 -25.55 -17.31 -16.00
N GLU A 99 -25.00 -18.37 -15.41
CA GLU A 99 -25.47 -18.93 -14.14
C GLU A 99 -25.00 -18.15 -12.90
N TYR A 100 -23.86 -17.47 -13.00
CA TYR A 100 -23.23 -16.79 -11.87
C TYR A 100 -22.87 -15.35 -12.21
N ILE A 101 -22.94 -14.48 -11.21
CA ILE A 101 -22.54 -13.09 -11.27
C ILE A 101 -21.22 -12.94 -10.52
N PHE A 102 -20.22 -12.36 -11.20
CA PHE A 102 -18.93 -12.04 -10.61
C PHE A 102 -18.85 -10.54 -10.33
N LEU A 103 -18.80 -10.15 -9.06
CA LEU A 103 -18.66 -8.75 -8.67
C LEU A 103 -17.23 -8.51 -8.19
N SER A 104 -16.60 -7.43 -8.67
CA SER A 104 -15.28 -7.00 -8.23
C SER A 104 -15.31 -5.51 -7.98
N GLU A 105 -15.03 -5.12 -6.75
CA GLU A 105 -15.07 -3.74 -6.29
C GLU A 105 -13.75 -3.36 -5.63
N ILE A 106 -13.30 -2.13 -5.93
CA ILE A 106 -12.12 -1.54 -5.31
C ILE A 106 -12.56 -0.33 -4.50
N HIS A 107 -12.37 -0.40 -3.19
CA HIS A 107 -12.62 0.71 -2.29
C HIS A 107 -11.30 1.37 -1.88
N TYR A 108 -11.14 2.67 -2.16
CA TYR A 108 -9.95 3.43 -1.78
C TYR A 108 -10.15 4.12 -0.44
N TYR A 109 -9.47 3.65 0.61
CA TYR A 109 -9.41 4.36 1.90
C TYR A 109 -8.50 5.58 1.82
N ARG A 110 -7.47 5.50 0.97
CA ARG A 110 -6.54 6.61 0.72
C ARG A 110 -6.08 6.57 -0.72
N LYS A 111 -6.14 7.73 -1.38
CA LYS A 111 -5.56 7.95 -2.71
C LYS A 111 -4.24 8.72 -2.57
N GLY A 112 -3.30 8.52 -3.49
CA GLY A 112 -2.00 9.20 -3.51
C GLY A 112 -0.86 8.35 -2.97
N ASP A 113 0.12 8.97 -2.30
CA ASP A 113 1.32 8.30 -1.81
C ASP A 113 1.38 8.30 -0.26
N PRO A 114 1.24 7.15 0.42
CA PRO A 114 0.84 5.85 -0.12
C PRO A 114 -0.65 5.80 -0.48
N GLN A 115 -1.00 4.89 -1.38
CA GLN A 115 -2.36 4.52 -1.73
C GLN A 115 -2.76 3.31 -0.89
N VAL A 116 -3.98 3.33 -0.34
CA VAL A 116 -4.52 2.21 0.43
C VAL A 116 -5.90 1.86 -0.10
N ALA A 117 -6.08 0.60 -0.50
CA ALA A 117 -7.30 0.10 -1.10
C ALA A 117 -7.70 -1.27 -0.54
N ARG A 118 -9.00 -1.56 -0.62
CA ARG A 118 -9.60 -2.88 -0.42
C ARG A 118 -10.13 -3.39 -1.74
N TYR A 119 -9.78 -4.62 -2.06
CA TYR A 119 -10.31 -5.37 -3.19
C TYR A 119 -11.32 -6.36 -2.63
N HIS A 120 -12.54 -6.33 -3.17
CA HIS A 120 -13.62 -7.20 -2.74
C HIS A 120 -14.23 -7.88 -3.95
N ILE A 121 -14.15 -9.20 -3.95
CA ILE A 121 -14.71 -10.04 -4.99
C ILE A 121 -15.85 -10.84 -4.38
N GLN A 122 -16.97 -10.94 -5.09
CA GLN A 122 -18.11 -11.75 -4.71
C GLN A 122 -18.57 -12.60 -5.88
N VAL A 123 -19.03 -13.81 -5.57
CA VAL A 123 -19.66 -14.71 -6.54
C VAL A 123 -21.07 -15.00 -6.07
N VAL A 124 -22.04 -14.60 -6.88
CA VAL A 124 -23.46 -14.72 -6.58
C VAL A 124 -24.11 -15.64 -7.62
N ARG A 125 -24.95 -16.58 -7.20
CA ARG A 125 -25.73 -17.40 -8.13
C ARG A 125 -26.89 -16.56 -8.66
N ARG A 126 -27.09 -16.54 -9.98
CA ARG A 126 -28.12 -15.70 -10.61
C ARG A 126 -29.55 -16.17 -10.33
N GLY A 127 -29.77 -17.49 -10.22
CA GLY A 127 -31.11 -18.07 -10.10
C GLY A 127 -31.86 -17.67 -8.82
N ASP A 128 -31.16 -17.62 -7.68
CA ASP A 128 -31.71 -17.31 -6.36
C ASP A 128 -31.10 -16.05 -5.72
N GLY A 129 -30.04 -15.49 -6.31
CA GLY A 129 -29.31 -14.37 -5.73
C GLY A 129 -28.43 -14.73 -4.54
N GLU A 130 -28.17 -16.01 -4.30
CA GLU A 130 -27.40 -16.49 -3.14
C GLU A 130 -25.90 -16.16 -3.31
N LEU A 131 -25.30 -15.56 -2.28
CA LEU A 131 -23.85 -15.31 -2.23
C LEU A 131 -23.12 -16.63 -1.93
N LEU A 132 -22.35 -17.13 -2.90
CA LEU A 132 -21.63 -18.40 -2.79
C LEU A 132 -20.31 -18.25 -2.03
N GLY A 133 -19.65 -17.11 -2.22
CA GLY A 133 -18.43 -16.78 -1.51
C GLY A 133 -17.91 -15.39 -1.87
N GLU A 134 -16.97 -14.93 -1.05
CA GLU A 134 -16.29 -13.66 -1.25
C GLU A 134 -14.80 -13.75 -0.93
N SER A 135 -14.01 -12.91 -1.59
CA SER A 135 -12.60 -12.70 -1.29
C SER A 135 -12.36 -11.23 -1.01
N VAL A 136 -11.74 -10.96 0.13
CA VAL A 136 -11.38 -9.61 0.55
C VAL A 136 -9.87 -9.54 0.71
N SER A 137 -9.25 -8.55 0.09
CA SER A 137 -7.86 -8.20 0.36
C SER A 137 -7.67 -6.71 0.50
N TYR A 138 -6.60 -6.36 1.19
CA TYR A 138 -6.17 -5.00 1.44
C TYR A 138 -4.76 -4.83 0.88
N GLY A 139 -4.52 -3.66 0.29
CA GLY A 139 -3.23 -3.34 -0.30
C GLY A 139 -2.80 -1.92 0.02
N ARG A 140 -1.51 -1.75 0.28
CA ARG A 140 -0.81 -0.46 0.20
C ARG A 140 0.09 -0.47 -1.04
N GLY A 141 0.05 0.59 -1.83
CA GLY A 141 1.06 0.90 -2.84
C GLY A 141 1.77 2.22 -2.54
N GLY A 142 3.09 2.28 -2.71
CA GLY A 142 3.90 3.48 -2.48
C GLY A 142 4.12 3.81 -1.00
N GLY A 143 4.52 5.04 -0.70
CA GLY A 143 4.86 5.51 0.64
C GLY A 143 6.37 5.59 0.85
N ASP A 144 7.14 5.00 -0.06
CA ASP A 144 8.60 5.08 -0.11
C ASP A 144 9.08 6.51 -0.41
N MET A 145 10.36 6.74 -0.15
CA MET A 145 11.00 8.00 -0.52
C MET A 145 10.91 8.20 -2.05
N PRO A 146 10.64 9.43 -2.54
CA PRO A 146 10.61 9.72 -3.96
C PRO A 146 11.97 9.39 -4.58
N THR A 147 12.00 8.28 -5.31
CA THR A 147 13.16 7.80 -6.05
C THR A 147 12.71 7.43 -7.47
N PRO A 148 13.63 7.32 -8.45
CA PRO A 148 13.28 6.87 -9.80
C PRO A 148 12.76 5.42 -9.87
N SER A 149 12.86 4.67 -8.78
CA SER A 149 12.43 3.27 -8.69
C SER A 149 10.91 3.17 -8.49
N TYR A 150 10.35 2.00 -8.82
CA TYR A 150 8.96 1.68 -8.48
C TYR A 150 8.79 1.66 -6.96
N GLY A 151 7.70 2.27 -6.48
CA GLY A 151 7.32 2.20 -5.07
C GLY A 151 7.03 0.76 -4.64
N SER A 152 7.30 0.46 -3.38
CA SER A 152 6.98 -0.82 -2.76
C SER A 152 5.48 -1.00 -2.62
N SER A 153 5.04 -2.25 -2.50
CA SER A 153 3.66 -2.59 -2.12
C SER A 153 3.62 -3.56 -0.96
N TYR A 154 2.49 -3.57 -0.26
CA TYR A 154 2.17 -4.53 0.77
C TYR A 154 0.73 -4.99 0.56
N HIS A 155 0.49 -6.30 0.64
CA HIS A 155 -0.83 -6.89 0.43
C HIS A 155 -1.13 -7.90 1.53
N CYS A 156 -2.41 -7.97 1.93
CA CYS A 156 -2.90 -8.94 2.90
C CYS A 156 -4.34 -9.36 2.56
N PRO A 157 -4.69 -10.66 2.67
CA PRO A 157 -3.80 -11.80 2.93
C PRO A 157 -2.96 -12.17 1.70
N GLN A 158 -2.11 -13.22 1.77
CA GLN A 158 -1.39 -13.72 0.58
C GLN A 158 -2.30 -14.53 -0.36
N GLU A 159 -3.24 -15.29 0.19
CA GLU A 159 -4.24 -16.06 -0.56
C GLU A 159 -5.54 -15.27 -0.70
N TYR A 160 -5.67 -14.56 -1.81
CA TYR A 160 -6.84 -13.77 -2.15
C TYR A 160 -7.03 -13.71 -3.66
N GLY A 161 -8.14 -13.10 -4.08
CA GLY A 161 -8.43 -12.87 -5.48
C GLY A 161 -9.50 -13.82 -6.02
N ASP A 162 -9.64 -13.76 -7.33
CA ASP A 162 -10.60 -14.52 -8.10
C ASP A 162 -10.27 -16.02 -8.12
N ILE A 163 -9.09 -16.40 -8.56
CA ILE A 163 -8.73 -17.81 -8.74
C ILE A 163 -8.85 -18.61 -7.43
N PRO A 164 -8.25 -18.18 -6.30
CA PRO A 164 -8.35 -18.95 -5.06
C PRO A 164 -9.77 -18.97 -4.49
N LEU A 165 -10.60 -17.95 -4.76
CA LEU A 165 -12.03 -17.95 -4.41
C LEU A 165 -12.79 -18.98 -5.23
N LEU A 166 -12.63 -18.93 -6.56
CA LEU A 166 -13.35 -19.78 -7.51
C LEU A 166 -13.04 -21.26 -7.30
N THR A 167 -11.77 -21.61 -7.07
CA THR A 167 -11.37 -23.00 -6.78
C THR A 167 -11.94 -23.52 -5.45
N ARG A 168 -12.27 -22.65 -4.49
CA ARG A 168 -12.91 -23.08 -3.23
C ARG A 168 -14.45 -23.12 -3.33
N ILE A 169 -15.05 -22.33 -4.21
CA ILE A 169 -16.50 -22.36 -4.47
C ILE A 169 -16.85 -23.56 -5.36
N PHE A 170 -16.12 -23.79 -6.43
CA PHE A 170 -16.46 -24.79 -7.43
C PHE A 170 -15.64 -26.07 -7.22
N ASN A 171 -16.33 -27.15 -6.85
CA ASN A 171 -15.74 -28.46 -6.66
C ASN A 171 -16.07 -29.37 -7.84
N LYS A 172 -15.13 -30.24 -8.19
CA LYS A 172 -15.34 -31.28 -9.18
C LYS A 172 -16.29 -32.33 -8.61
N GLU A 173 -17.48 -32.48 -9.19
CA GLU A 173 -18.34 -33.62 -8.90
C GLU A 173 -17.66 -34.88 -9.42
N ASN A 174 -17.35 -35.79 -8.50
CA ASN A 174 -17.01 -37.15 -8.88
C ASN A 174 -18.30 -37.77 -9.41
N LYS A 175 -18.29 -38.17 -10.69
CA LYS A 175 -19.34 -39.05 -11.21
C LYS A 175 -19.27 -40.35 -10.39
N GLU A 176 -20.25 -40.56 -9.51
CA GLU A 176 -20.56 -41.90 -8.98
C GLU A 176 -21.04 -42.82 -10.11
#